data_AF-Q9XU37-F1
#
_entry.id   AF-Q9XU37-F1
#
_cell.length_a   1.000
_cell.length_b   1.000
_cell.length_c   1.000
_cell.angle_alpha   90.00
_cell.angle_beta   90.00
_cell.angle_gamma   90.00
#
_symmetry.space_group_name_H-M   'P 1'
#
loop_
_entity.id
_entity.type
_entity.pdbx_description
1 polymer ?
#
loop_
_entity_poly.entity_id
_entity_poly.type
_entity_poly.pdbx_seq_one_letter_code
_entity_poly.pdbx_strand_id
1 'polypeptide(L)'
;MFCREFYELKRDFYIDGVLYGITNDWVDLTAMLNAEDLRATRKRLIEDRCDRYLIETFHNMRNRFKSEKNWRLTKSCENYINFQVRKRNEHIDRMDFLEPQMLIFDLHWFTLGGALDFVREIEKALKNCKNKLIEHDEVVTLIIGKGNHSRHQVPVIYNKLIEIYSDRISVDVKNTGRVFLHFKKKITYSDGLQGVL
;
A
#
# COMPACT_ATOMS: atom_id res chain seq x y z
N MET A 1 13.34 -20.88 3.78
CA MET A 1 14.67 -20.73 3.15
C MET A 1 14.41 -20.53 1.67
N PHE A 2 14.51 -19.29 1.16
CA PHE A 2 14.19 -19.03 -0.24
C PHE A 2 15.18 -19.76 -1.15
N CYS A 3 14.64 -20.60 -2.04
CA CYS A 3 15.44 -21.32 -3.03
C CYS A 3 16.07 -20.36 -4.05
N ARG A 4 17.07 -20.84 -4.78
CA ARG A 4 17.75 -20.09 -5.86
C ARG A 4 16.76 -19.42 -6.83
N GLU A 5 15.66 -20.11 -7.15
CA GLU A 5 14.63 -19.63 -8.08
C GLU A 5 13.93 -18.35 -7.57
N PHE A 6 13.79 -18.16 -6.26
CA PHE A 6 13.22 -16.94 -5.69
C PHE A 6 14.17 -15.75 -5.81
N TYR A 7 15.48 -15.96 -5.65
CA TYR A 7 16.48 -14.91 -5.91
C TYR A 7 16.49 -14.51 -7.39
N GLU A 8 16.32 -15.47 -8.30
CA GLU A 8 16.16 -15.20 -9.73
C GLU A 8 14.87 -14.40 -9.99
N LEU A 9 13.76 -14.75 -9.35
CA LEU A 9 12.51 -13.98 -9.43
C LEU A 9 12.71 -12.54 -8.95
N LYS A 10 13.37 -12.32 -7.81
CA LYS A 10 13.69 -10.98 -7.33
C LYS A 10 14.48 -10.21 -8.37
N ARG A 11 15.53 -10.79 -8.92
CA ARG A 11 16.35 -10.14 -9.96
C ARG A 11 15.56 -9.78 -11.22
N ASP A 12 14.59 -10.61 -11.62
CA ASP A 12 13.78 -10.40 -12.83
C ASP A 12 12.75 -9.24 -12.68
N PHE A 13 12.31 -8.96 -11.45
CA PHE A 13 11.22 -8.01 -11.17
C PHE A 13 11.62 -6.78 -10.37
N TYR A 14 12.54 -6.92 -9.41
CA TYR A 14 13.14 -5.81 -8.71
C TYR A 14 14.11 -5.10 -9.64
N ILE A 15 13.77 -3.86 -10.00
CA ILE A 15 14.67 -3.00 -10.76
C ILE A 15 15.08 -1.85 -9.85
N ASP A 16 16.30 -1.93 -9.34
CA ASP A 16 16.86 -0.86 -8.53
C ASP A 16 16.90 0.45 -9.31
N GLY A 17 16.62 1.57 -8.63
CA GLY A 17 16.64 2.90 -9.22
C GLY A 17 15.47 3.24 -10.16
N VAL A 18 14.60 2.30 -10.53
CA VAL A 18 13.42 2.63 -11.34
C VAL A 18 12.34 3.24 -10.45
N LEU A 19 12.04 4.52 -10.69
CA LEU A 19 11.04 5.32 -9.98
C LEU A 19 9.71 4.61 -9.74
N TYR A 20 9.37 3.69 -10.64
CA TYR A 20 8.07 3.02 -10.73
C TYR A 20 8.16 1.49 -10.71
N GLY A 21 9.35 0.96 -10.42
CA GLY A 21 9.61 -0.47 -10.39
C GLY A 21 8.85 -1.21 -9.28
N ILE A 22 8.83 -2.54 -9.40
CA ILE A 22 8.33 -3.40 -8.33
C ILE A 22 9.38 -3.40 -7.22
N THR A 23 8.96 -3.05 -6.00
CA THR A 23 9.88 -3.04 -4.84
C THR A 23 10.13 -4.45 -4.32
N ASN A 24 11.26 -4.67 -3.65
CA ASN A 24 11.60 -5.95 -3.06
C ASN A 24 10.50 -6.49 -2.12
N ASP A 25 9.98 -5.66 -1.23
CA ASP A 25 8.88 -6.03 -0.32
C ASP A 25 7.60 -6.39 -1.06
N TRP A 26 7.36 -5.82 -2.23
CA TRP A 26 6.20 -6.20 -3.05
C TRP A 26 6.39 -7.57 -3.66
N VAL A 27 7.62 -7.93 -4.06
CA VAL A 27 7.96 -9.30 -4.49
C VAL A 27 7.79 -10.29 -3.34
N ASP A 28 8.30 -9.96 -2.15
CA ASP A 28 8.16 -10.78 -0.94
C ASP A 28 6.69 -10.97 -0.55
N LEU A 29 5.92 -9.88 -0.46
CA LEU A 29 4.49 -9.93 -0.18
C LEU A 29 3.74 -10.78 -1.20
N THR A 30 4.03 -10.60 -2.50
CA THR A 30 3.37 -11.37 -3.56
C THR A 30 3.67 -12.87 -3.41
N ALA A 31 4.89 -13.23 -3.02
CA ALA A 31 5.25 -14.61 -2.76
C ALA A 31 4.52 -15.19 -1.55
N MET A 32 4.47 -14.44 -0.45
CA MET A 32 3.72 -14.85 0.75
C MET A 32 2.23 -15.03 0.45
N LEU A 33 1.62 -14.11 -0.30
CA LEU A 33 0.20 -14.18 -0.70
C LEU A 33 -0.11 -15.40 -1.58
N ASN A 34 0.89 -15.91 -2.31
CA ASN A 34 0.78 -17.12 -3.13
C ASN A 34 1.32 -18.37 -2.42
N ALA A 35 1.48 -18.35 -1.08
CA ALA A 35 2.03 -19.46 -0.30
C ALA A 35 3.37 -19.97 -0.85
N GLU A 36 4.22 -19.04 -1.31
CA GLU A 36 5.52 -19.31 -1.93
C GLU A 36 5.47 -20.11 -3.26
N ASP A 37 4.30 -20.24 -3.90
CA ASP A 37 4.19 -20.77 -5.28
C ASP A 37 4.84 -19.79 -6.25
N LEU A 38 6.04 -20.15 -6.73
CA LEU A 38 6.83 -19.32 -7.64
C LEU A 38 6.17 -19.08 -9.00
N ARG A 39 5.38 -20.04 -9.51
CA ARG A 39 4.69 -19.90 -10.80
C ARG A 39 3.55 -18.90 -10.67
N ALA A 40 2.75 -19.03 -9.62
CA ALA A 40 1.68 -18.08 -9.30
C ALA A 40 2.25 -16.68 -9.01
N THR A 41 3.32 -16.61 -8.23
CA THR A 41 4.03 -15.35 -7.91
C THR A 41 4.56 -14.68 -9.17
N ARG A 42 5.27 -15.41 -10.04
CA ARG A 42 5.78 -14.86 -11.31
C ARG A 42 4.64 -14.34 -12.18
N LYS A 43 3.55 -15.10 -12.31
CA LYS A 43 2.36 -14.67 -13.07
C LYS A 43 1.81 -13.35 -12.52
N ARG A 44 1.61 -13.25 -11.20
CA ARG A 44 1.08 -12.05 -10.56
C ARG A 44 2.00 -10.83 -10.73
N LEU A 45 3.32 -11.03 -10.66
CA LEU A 45 4.29 -9.95 -10.87
C LEU A 45 4.32 -9.44 -12.33
N ILE A 46 4.10 -10.32 -13.31
CA ILE A 46 3.93 -9.91 -14.72
C ILE A 46 2.67 -9.05 -14.87
N GLU A 47 1.55 -9.49 -14.27
CA GLU A 47 0.30 -8.73 -14.27
C GLU A 47 0.47 -7.37 -13.58
N ASP A 48 1.13 -7.31 -12.42
CA ASP A 48 1.41 -6.06 -11.68
C ASP A 48 2.25 -5.08 -12.52
N ARG A 49 3.21 -5.59 -13.32
CA ARG A 49 3.98 -4.76 -14.25
C ARG A 49 3.09 -4.13 -15.33
N CYS A 50 2.16 -4.90 -15.91
CA CYS A 50 1.20 -4.38 -16.88
C CYS A 50 0.26 -3.35 -16.24
N ASP A 51 -0.26 -3.63 -15.04
CA ASP A 51 -1.13 -2.72 -14.30
C ASP A 51 -0.41 -1.39 -14.02
N ARG A 52 0.87 -1.41 -13.63
CA ARG A 52 1.68 -0.19 -13.42
C ARG A 52 1.84 0.64 -14.69
N TYR A 53 2.15 0.02 -15.82
CA TYR A 53 2.25 0.72 -17.11
C TYR A 53 0.92 1.39 -17.49
N LEU A 54 -0.19 0.71 -17.24
CA LEU A 54 -1.52 1.25 -17.50
C LEU A 54 -1.82 2.43 -16.58
N ILE A 55 -1.56 2.29 -15.28
CA ILE A 55 -1.69 3.36 -14.29
C ILE A 55 -0.88 4.60 -14.72
N GLU A 56 0.39 4.43 -15.11
CA GLU A 56 1.25 5.51 -15.59
C GLU A 56 0.64 6.22 -16.82
N THR A 57 0.14 5.44 -17.79
CA THR A 57 -0.56 5.97 -18.97
C THR A 57 -1.74 6.85 -18.56
N PHE A 58 -2.56 6.41 -17.60
CA PHE A 58 -3.68 7.21 -17.10
C PHE A 58 -3.24 8.43 -16.30
N HIS A 59 -2.11 8.39 -15.59
CA HIS A 59 -1.52 9.59 -14.97
C HIS A 59 -1.11 10.63 -16.02
N ASN A 60 -0.50 10.19 -17.12
CA ASN A 60 -0.11 11.07 -18.21
C ASN A 60 -1.34 11.69 -18.90
N MET A 61 -2.37 10.89 -19.20
CA MET A 61 -3.65 11.37 -19.73
C MET A 61 -4.33 12.37 -18.78
N ARG A 62 -4.38 12.07 -17.48
CA ARG A 62 -4.93 12.97 -16.46
C ARG A 62 -4.21 14.32 -16.47
N ASN A 63 -2.87 14.32 -16.51
CA ASN A 63 -2.09 15.56 -16.50
C ASN A 63 -2.37 16.40 -17.76
N ARG A 64 -2.51 15.76 -18.93
CA ARG A 64 -2.92 16.42 -20.18
C ARG A 64 -4.34 16.99 -20.08
N PHE A 65 -5.32 16.22 -19.60
CA PHE A 65 -6.69 16.72 -19.45
C PHE A 65 -6.81 17.85 -18.43
N LYS A 66 -5.95 17.87 -17.40
CA LYS A 66 -5.83 19.00 -16.47
C LYS A 66 -5.35 20.27 -17.16
N SER A 67 -4.32 20.20 -18.01
CA SER A 67 -3.84 21.37 -18.75
C SER A 67 -4.85 21.87 -19.78
N GLU A 68 -5.62 20.96 -20.38
CA GLU A 68 -6.75 21.26 -21.28
C GLU A 68 -8.02 21.72 -20.56
N LYS A 69 -8.01 21.80 -19.21
CA LYS A 69 -9.17 22.13 -18.36
C LYS A 69 -10.40 21.22 -18.57
N ASN A 70 -10.18 20.00 -19.04
CA ASN A 70 -11.23 19.00 -19.23
C ASN A 70 -11.47 18.23 -17.93
N TRP A 71 -12.30 18.80 -17.05
CA TRP A 71 -12.57 18.25 -15.72
C TRP A 71 -13.22 16.85 -15.77
N ARG A 72 -14.07 16.58 -16.76
CA ARG A 72 -14.79 15.30 -16.90
C ARG A 72 -13.81 14.16 -17.22
N LEU A 73 -12.93 14.36 -18.20
CA LEU A 73 -11.91 13.36 -18.54
C LEU A 73 -10.85 13.24 -17.44
N THR A 74 -10.47 14.36 -16.82
CA THR A 74 -9.59 14.36 -15.65
C THR A 74 -10.15 13.44 -14.55
N LYS A 75 -11.41 13.62 -14.18
CA LYS A 75 -12.06 12.82 -13.13
C LYS A 75 -12.19 11.35 -13.53
N SER A 76 -12.46 11.06 -14.81
CA SER A 76 -12.49 9.70 -15.33
C SER A 76 -11.14 8.99 -15.14
N CYS A 77 -10.03 9.66 -15.50
CA CYS A 77 -8.69 9.12 -15.27
C CYS A 77 -8.40 8.93 -13.78
N GLU A 78 -8.77 9.88 -12.92
CA GLU A 78 -8.58 9.77 -11.46
C GLU A 78 -9.32 8.57 -10.87
N ASN A 79 -10.57 8.33 -11.28
CA ASN A 79 -11.34 7.18 -10.83
C ASN A 79 -10.69 5.86 -11.31
N TYR A 80 -10.23 5.81 -12.56
CA TYR A 80 -9.58 4.62 -13.11
C TYR A 80 -8.26 4.30 -12.41
N ILE A 81 -7.43 5.33 -12.17
CA ILE A 81 -6.19 5.22 -11.39
C ILE A 81 -6.50 4.61 -10.02
N ASN A 82 -7.42 5.21 -9.26
CA ASN A 82 -7.75 4.73 -7.92
C ASN A 82 -8.27 3.28 -7.94
N PHE A 83 -9.11 2.93 -8.91
CA PHE A 83 -9.60 1.56 -9.09
C PHE A 83 -8.46 0.56 -9.32
N GLN A 84 -7.55 0.85 -10.25
CA GLN A 84 -6.45 -0.06 -10.56
C GLN A 84 -5.46 -0.21 -9.40
N VAL A 85 -5.16 0.87 -8.69
CA VAL A 85 -4.26 0.80 -7.53
C VAL A 85 -4.93 0.05 -6.37
N ARG A 86 -6.24 0.22 -6.14
CA ARG A 86 -7.00 -0.61 -5.18
C ARG A 86 -7.01 -2.08 -5.58
N LYS A 87 -7.18 -2.40 -6.87
CA LYS A 87 -7.14 -3.80 -7.37
C LYS A 87 -5.78 -4.45 -7.10
N ARG A 88 -4.68 -3.71 -7.22
CA ARG A 88 -3.35 -4.20 -6.84
C ARG A 88 -3.22 -4.50 -5.35
N ASN A 89 -4.06 -3.88 -4.51
CA ASN A 89 -4.16 -4.11 -3.08
C ASN A 89 -5.35 -5.02 -2.68
N GLU A 90 -5.77 -5.94 -3.56
CA GLU A 90 -6.93 -6.83 -3.33
C GLU A 90 -6.81 -7.72 -2.08
N HIS A 91 -5.61 -7.94 -1.54
CA HIS A 91 -5.42 -8.73 -0.32
C HIS A 91 -6.05 -8.09 0.93
N ILE A 92 -6.38 -6.80 0.90
CA ILE A 92 -7.20 -6.16 1.95
C ILE A 92 -8.52 -6.90 2.18
N ASP A 93 -9.09 -7.50 1.14
CA ASP A 93 -10.36 -8.24 1.20
C ASP A 93 -10.26 -9.54 2.02
N ARG A 94 -9.04 -9.95 2.38
CA ARG A 94 -8.72 -11.14 3.18
C ARG A 94 -7.91 -10.78 4.43
N MET A 95 -8.01 -9.54 4.91
CA MET A 95 -7.20 -9.01 6.01
C MET A 95 -7.25 -9.86 7.30
N ASP A 96 -8.36 -10.53 7.56
CA ASP A 96 -8.52 -11.41 8.74
C ASP A 96 -7.58 -12.63 8.73
N PHE A 97 -7.06 -13.01 7.57
CA PHE A 97 -6.16 -14.14 7.36
C PHE A 97 -4.71 -13.73 7.07
N LEU A 98 -4.43 -12.42 7.06
CA LEU A 98 -3.08 -11.93 6.80
C LEU A 98 -2.25 -11.96 8.09
N GLU A 99 -1.05 -12.52 8.01
CA GLU A 99 -0.07 -12.38 9.08
C GLU A 99 0.37 -10.92 9.22
N PRO A 100 0.84 -10.47 10.41
CA PRO A 100 1.25 -9.08 10.62
C PRO A 100 2.24 -8.54 9.58
N GLN A 101 3.23 -9.34 9.17
CA GLN A 101 4.20 -8.98 8.14
C GLN A 101 3.60 -8.81 6.73
N MET A 102 2.37 -9.26 6.51
CA MET A 102 1.64 -9.14 5.24
C MET A 102 0.71 -7.92 5.20
N LEU A 103 0.61 -7.15 6.29
CA LEU A 103 -0.17 -5.90 6.36
C LEU A 103 0.57 -4.74 5.66
N ILE A 104 0.87 -4.93 4.37
CA ILE A 104 1.59 -3.98 3.53
C ILE A 104 0.68 -3.55 2.38
N PHE A 105 0.51 -2.24 2.19
CA PHE A 105 -0.36 -1.69 1.15
C PHE A 105 0.33 -0.57 0.35
N ASP A 106 0.15 -0.60 -0.97
CA ASP A 106 0.74 0.36 -1.91
C ASP A 106 -0.17 1.56 -2.15
N LEU A 107 0.27 2.74 -1.70
CA LEU A 107 -0.36 4.03 -1.91
C LEU A 107 0.26 4.84 -3.07
N HIS A 108 1.41 4.43 -3.62
CA HIS A 108 2.31 5.25 -4.45
C HIS A 108 1.68 5.77 -5.77
N TRP A 109 0.54 5.24 -6.18
CA TRP A 109 -0.10 5.62 -7.43
C TRP A 109 -1.51 6.16 -7.27
N PHE A 110 -2.06 6.17 -6.06
CA PHE A 110 -3.37 6.74 -5.87
C PHE A 110 -3.36 8.25 -6.16
N THR A 111 -4.52 8.77 -6.54
CA THR A 111 -4.77 10.20 -6.31
C THR A 111 -4.80 10.48 -4.81
N LEU A 112 -4.59 11.73 -4.39
CA LEU A 112 -4.65 12.07 -2.96
C LEU A 112 -5.97 11.60 -2.32
N GLY A 113 -7.11 11.90 -2.95
CA GLY A 113 -8.42 11.46 -2.45
C GLY A 113 -8.54 9.94 -2.37
N GLY A 114 -8.12 9.23 -3.43
CA GLY A 114 -8.15 7.77 -3.44
C GLY A 114 -7.27 7.13 -2.37
N ALA A 115 -6.09 7.71 -2.09
CA ALA A 115 -5.20 7.22 -1.04
C ALA A 115 -5.85 7.36 0.34
N LEU A 116 -6.48 8.50 0.63
CA LEU A 116 -7.17 8.72 1.91
C LEU A 116 -8.39 7.81 2.07
N ASP A 117 -9.18 7.64 1.01
CA ASP A 117 -10.32 6.72 1.03
C ASP A 117 -9.86 5.28 1.26
N PHE A 118 -8.75 4.88 0.64
CA PHE A 118 -8.19 3.55 0.83
C PHE A 118 -7.62 3.34 2.25
N VAL A 119 -7.01 4.36 2.87
CA VAL A 119 -6.60 4.25 4.28
C VAL A 119 -7.82 4.08 5.20
N ARG A 120 -8.93 4.78 4.95
CA ARG A 120 -10.18 4.55 5.69
C ARG A 120 -10.73 3.14 5.49
N GLU A 121 -10.56 2.58 4.28
CA GLU A 121 -10.92 1.20 3.98
C GLU A 121 -10.08 0.21 4.79
N ILE A 122 -8.76 0.43 4.90
CA ILE A 122 -7.85 -0.35 5.75
C ILE A 122 -8.32 -0.30 7.21
N GLU A 123 -8.62 0.90 7.74
CA GLU A 123 -9.10 1.01 9.13
C GLU A 123 -10.40 0.21 9.35
N LYS A 124 -11.32 0.30 8.40
CA LYS A 124 -12.61 -0.40 8.48
C LYS A 124 -12.42 -1.90 8.39
N ALA A 125 -11.58 -2.39 7.47
CA ALA A 125 -11.27 -3.79 7.32
C ALA A 125 -10.66 -4.35 8.62
N LEU A 126 -9.66 -3.67 9.18
CA LEU A 126 -8.97 -4.12 10.39
C LEU A 126 -9.88 -4.14 11.61
N LYS A 127 -10.75 -3.13 11.77
CA LYS A 127 -11.75 -3.10 12.86
C LYS A 127 -12.76 -4.24 12.74
N ASN A 128 -13.10 -4.67 11.53
CA ASN A 128 -14.06 -5.74 11.26
C ASN A 128 -13.45 -7.15 11.31
N CYS A 129 -12.13 -7.27 11.31
CA CYS A 129 -11.45 -8.55 11.50
C CYS A 129 -11.79 -9.13 12.88
N LYS A 130 -12.04 -10.44 12.90
CA LYS A 130 -12.34 -11.21 14.11
C LYS A 130 -11.08 -11.51 14.89
N ASN A 131 -9.97 -11.78 14.20
CA ASN A 131 -8.72 -12.25 14.82
C ASN A 131 -7.65 -11.16 14.97
N LYS A 132 -7.98 -9.92 14.59
CA LYS A 132 -7.05 -8.78 14.66
C LYS A 132 -7.41 -7.84 15.79
N LEU A 133 -6.39 -7.18 16.35
CA LEU A 133 -6.51 -6.23 17.44
C LEU A 133 -7.12 -6.84 18.72
N ILE A 134 -7.00 -8.15 18.96
CA ILE A 134 -7.46 -8.77 20.21
C ILE A 134 -6.36 -8.67 21.27
N GLU A 135 -5.22 -9.31 21.00
CA GLU A 135 -4.17 -9.48 22.00
C GLU A 135 -3.07 -8.42 21.88
N HIS A 136 -2.89 -7.89 20.68
CA HIS A 136 -1.76 -7.02 20.34
C HIS A 136 -2.21 -5.85 19.46
N ASP A 137 -1.42 -4.78 19.51
CA ASP A 137 -1.46 -3.69 18.55
C ASP A 137 -1.03 -4.22 17.17
N GLU A 138 -1.56 -3.64 16.11
CA GLU A 138 -1.21 -3.99 14.73
C GLU A 138 -0.55 -2.80 14.03
N VAL A 139 0.41 -3.09 13.17
CA VAL A 139 1.12 -2.08 12.38
C VAL A 139 0.91 -2.37 10.91
N VAL A 140 0.32 -1.40 10.21
CA VAL A 140 0.14 -1.46 8.77
C VAL A 140 1.23 -0.65 8.08
N THR A 141 1.97 -1.28 7.16
CA THR A 141 2.96 -0.58 6.33
C THR A 141 2.29 0.00 5.09
N LEU A 142 2.44 1.31 4.88
CA LEU A 142 1.95 2.02 3.71
C LEU A 142 3.12 2.45 2.83
N ILE A 143 3.17 1.97 1.59
CA ILE A 143 4.17 2.37 0.59
C ILE A 143 3.65 3.62 -0.11
N ILE A 144 4.21 4.78 0.21
CA ILE A 144 3.81 6.10 -0.32
C ILE A 144 4.64 6.54 -1.52
N GLY A 145 5.75 5.85 -1.78
CA GLY A 145 6.73 6.24 -2.79
C GLY A 145 7.67 7.35 -2.33
N LYS A 146 8.82 7.49 -3.02
CA LYS A 146 9.91 8.37 -2.58
C LYS A 146 9.69 9.87 -2.89
N GLY A 147 8.58 10.24 -3.51
CA GLY A 147 8.23 11.65 -3.71
C GLY A 147 9.09 12.40 -4.74
N ASN A 148 9.89 11.69 -5.56
CA ASN A 148 10.87 12.27 -6.49
C ASN A 148 10.29 13.28 -7.52
N HIS A 149 8.97 13.36 -7.66
CA HIS A 149 8.28 14.33 -8.53
C HIS A 149 7.66 15.52 -7.79
N SER A 150 7.78 15.59 -6.47
CA SER A 150 7.29 16.72 -5.68
C SER A 150 8.38 17.78 -5.53
N ARG A 151 7.99 19.06 -5.52
CA ARG A 151 8.89 20.21 -5.44
C ARG A 151 9.84 20.18 -4.21
N HIS A 152 9.48 19.40 -3.19
CA HIS A 152 10.23 19.24 -1.95
C HIS A 152 10.66 17.78 -1.68
N GLN A 153 10.54 16.88 -2.66
CA GLN A 153 10.78 15.44 -2.50
C GLN A 153 9.91 14.76 -1.41
N VAL A 154 8.84 15.42 -0.96
CA VAL A 154 7.86 14.88 -0.02
C VAL A 154 6.54 14.58 -0.75
N PRO A 155 6.09 13.32 -0.78
CA PRO A 155 4.82 12.95 -1.41
C PRO A 155 3.64 13.74 -0.84
N VAL A 156 2.74 14.22 -1.69
CA VAL A 156 1.52 14.92 -1.24
C VAL A 156 0.66 14.04 -0.32
N ILE A 157 0.63 12.73 -0.60
CA ILE A 157 -0.05 11.74 0.23
C ILE A 157 0.55 11.73 1.65
N TYR A 158 1.87 11.72 1.77
CA TYR A 158 2.56 11.69 3.07
C TYR A 158 2.16 12.87 3.96
N ASN A 159 2.25 14.10 3.43
CA ASN A 159 1.92 15.30 4.18
C ASN A 159 0.48 15.23 4.72
N LYS A 160 -0.45 14.75 3.88
CA LYS A 160 -1.85 14.65 4.28
C LYS A 160 -2.11 13.53 5.27
N LEU A 161 -1.38 12.42 5.18
CA LEU A 161 -1.47 11.34 6.18
C LEU A 161 -0.97 11.81 7.55
N ILE A 162 0.13 12.54 7.63
CA ILE A 162 0.62 13.11 8.89
C ILE A 162 -0.38 14.11 9.47
N GLU A 163 -0.94 14.99 8.63
CA GLU A 163 -1.94 15.96 9.07
C GLU A 163 -3.15 15.27 9.73
N ILE A 164 -3.61 14.14 9.19
CA ILE A 164 -4.82 13.44 9.65
C ILE A 164 -4.52 12.44 10.77
N TYR A 165 -3.35 11.80 10.75
CA TYR A 165 -3.02 10.64 11.58
C TYR A 165 -1.76 10.82 12.42
N SER A 166 -1.39 12.06 12.75
CA SER A 166 -0.14 12.43 13.42
C SER A 166 0.22 11.59 14.65
N ASP A 167 -0.79 11.14 15.42
CA ASP A 167 -0.64 10.35 16.64
C ASP A 167 -0.47 8.85 16.39
N ARG A 168 -0.70 8.39 15.16
CA ARG A 168 -0.70 6.97 14.77
C ARG A 168 0.23 6.67 13.61
N ILE A 169 1.00 7.63 13.11
CA ILE A 169 1.88 7.42 11.96
C ILE A 169 3.34 7.65 12.32
N SER A 170 4.21 6.74 11.88
CA SER A 170 5.66 6.89 11.99
C SER A 170 6.34 6.63 10.65
N VAL A 171 7.50 7.24 10.44
CA VAL A 171 8.28 7.11 9.20
C VAL A 171 9.26 5.94 9.29
N ASP A 172 9.40 5.18 8.21
CA ASP A 172 10.53 4.26 8.08
C ASP A 172 11.81 5.06 7.79
N VAL A 173 12.67 5.18 8.80
CA VAL A 173 13.95 5.91 8.70
C VAL A 173 14.90 5.33 7.65
N LYS A 174 14.74 4.05 7.28
CA LYS A 174 15.55 3.39 6.24
C LYS A 174 14.95 3.55 4.85
N ASN A 175 13.66 3.85 4.76
CA ASN A 175 12.95 3.99 3.49
C ASN A 175 11.87 5.07 3.57
N THR A 176 12.22 6.29 3.16
CA THR A 176 11.30 7.44 3.13
C THR A 176 10.07 7.25 2.25
N GLY A 177 10.06 6.22 1.38
CA GLY A 177 8.89 5.80 0.63
C GLY A 177 7.90 4.94 1.42
N ARG A 178 8.09 4.78 2.74
CA ARG A 178 7.25 3.99 3.62
C ARG A 178 6.92 4.71 4.93
N VAL A 179 5.70 4.48 5.38
CA VAL A 179 5.23 4.90 6.70
C VAL A 179 4.48 3.75 7.36
N PHE A 180 4.46 3.75 8.67
CA PHE A 180 3.76 2.77 9.50
C PHE A 180 2.56 3.44 10.15
N LEU A 181 1.37 2.86 9.94
CA LEU A 181 0.13 3.27 10.58
C LEU A 181 -0.19 2.28 11.72
N HIS A 182 -0.25 2.81 12.93
CA HIS A 182 -0.39 2.06 14.17
C HIS A 182 -1.85 1.96 14.61
N PHE A 183 -2.29 0.76 14.95
CA PHE A 183 -3.62 0.48 15.45
C PHE A 183 -3.52 -0.19 16.81
N LYS A 184 -4.10 0.46 17.83
CA LYS A 184 -4.16 -0.11 19.17
C LYS A 184 -5.09 -1.30 19.23
N LYS A 185 -4.75 -2.29 20.06
CA LYS A 185 -5.64 -3.39 20.40
C LYS A 185 -6.99 -2.86 20.88
N LYS A 186 -8.06 -3.61 20.61
CA LYS A 186 -9.40 -3.34 21.12
C LYS A 186 -9.36 -3.52 22.64
N ILE A 187 -9.83 -2.52 23.38
CA ILE A 187 -9.95 -2.60 24.84
C ILE A 187 -10.95 -3.70 25.17
N THR A 188 -10.49 -4.71 25.90
CA THR A 188 -11.34 -5.77 26.45
C THR A 188 -11.77 -5.43 27.88
N TYR A 189 -12.78 -6.12 28.40
CA TYR A 189 -13.20 -5.96 29.79
C TYR A 189 -12.04 -6.23 30.78
N SER A 190 -11.16 -7.19 30.48
CA SER A 190 -9.94 -7.48 31.24
C SER A 190 -8.97 -6.31 31.31
N ASP A 191 -8.84 -5.53 30.24
CA ASP A 191 -7.97 -4.35 30.23
C ASP A 191 -8.52 -3.24 31.16
N GLY A 192 -9.85 -3.12 31.20
CA GLY A 192 -10.53 -2.19 32.10
C GLY A 192 -10.34 -2.53 33.59
N LEU A 193 -10.19 -3.81 33.93
CA LEU A 193 -9.96 -4.24 35.31
C LEU A 193 -8.51 -4.02 35.79
N GLN A 194 -7.53 -4.12 34.89
CA GLN A 194 -6.12 -3.89 35.22
C GLN A 194 -5.77 -2.40 35.41
N GLY A 195 -6.59 -1.48 34.91
CA GLY A 195 -6.41 -0.03 35.12
C GLY A 195 -7.03 0.53 36.41
N VAL A 196 -7.63 -0.33 37.25
CA VAL A 196 -8.37 0.06 38.48
C VAL A 196 -7.74 -0.53 39.75
N LEU A 197 -6.62 -1.25 39.63
CA LEU A 197 -5.78 -1.73 40.74
C LEU A 197 -4.43 -1.01 40.73
#